data_AF-I7LT27-F1
#
_entry.id   AF-I7LT27-F1
#
_cell.length_a   1.000
_cell.length_b   1.000
_cell.length_c   1.000
_cell.angle_alpha   90.00
_cell.angle_beta   90.00
_cell.angle_gamma   90.00
#
_symmetry.space_group_name_H-M   'P 1'
#
loop_
_entity.id
_entity.type
_entity.pdbx_description
1 polymer ?
#
loop_
_entity_poly.entity_id
_entity_poly.type
_entity_poly.pdbx_seq_one_letter_code
_entity_poly.pdbx_strand_id
1 'polypeptide(L)'
;MLNSFKSRYGLFNNHNNLTASLSKVNPNGSTRLRDSITGGIATILKMNGDLITNYGVTDRHFLHIIITDGEDTSSKNSLEDLGQLMRVLGQKIPKQMISNHFIGIDMNRNSKEAAELLALSILGGDTSYFHLASSQSIKEIFNRIQAQCGIITQFNLQALLTNNAGFLRYQERQRGFINLSVKKFIVIFNLDISGSMSGPRWNQLRTCISQFTQRLTQQDLIAVILFNDKITPLQPMYA
;
A
#
# COMPACT_ATOMS: atom_id res chain seq x y z
N MET A 1 -22.18 -4.94 -5.37
CA MET A 1 -21.05 -5.10 -6.32
C MET A 1 -19.69 -5.05 -5.63
N LEU A 2 -19.28 -3.92 -5.03
CA LEU A 2 -17.94 -3.81 -4.43
C LEU A 2 -17.69 -4.82 -3.29
N ASN A 3 -18.72 -5.28 -2.57
CA ASN A 3 -18.56 -6.31 -1.53
C ASN A 3 -18.11 -7.67 -2.09
N SER A 4 -18.55 -8.06 -3.30
CA SER A 4 -18.07 -9.30 -3.92
C SER A 4 -16.62 -9.15 -4.40
N PHE A 5 -16.24 -7.96 -4.89
CA PHE A 5 -14.84 -7.63 -5.19
C PHE A 5 -13.97 -7.74 -3.93
N LYS A 6 -14.41 -7.15 -2.81
CA LYS A 6 -13.70 -7.23 -1.51
C LYS A 6 -13.48 -8.67 -1.08
N SER A 7 -14.55 -9.48 -1.09
CA SER A 7 -14.48 -10.89 -0.67
C SER A 7 -13.55 -11.70 -1.58
N ARG A 8 -13.62 -11.51 -2.90
CA ARG A 8 -12.77 -12.20 -3.89
C ARG A 8 -11.27 -11.97 -3.64
N TYR A 9 -10.91 -10.79 -3.16
CA TYR A 9 -9.52 -10.38 -2.97
C TYR A 9 -9.06 -10.33 -1.51
N GLY A 10 -9.93 -10.70 -0.56
CA GLY A 10 -9.59 -10.61 0.86
C GLY A 10 -9.30 -9.18 1.34
N LEU A 11 -10.05 -8.19 0.82
CA LEU A 11 -9.76 -6.79 1.12
C LEU A 11 -10.32 -6.36 2.48
N PHE A 12 -9.49 -5.68 3.25
CA PHE A 12 -9.90 -4.99 4.46
C PHE A 12 -10.51 -3.64 4.10
N ASN A 13 -11.61 -3.30 4.76
CA ASN A 13 -12.19 -1.95 4.80
C ASN A 13 -12.34 -1.45 6.24
N ASN A 14 -11.91 -2.25 7.22
CA ASN A 14 -12.01 -1.96 8.64
C ASN A 14 -10.62 -2.08 9.27
N HIS A 15 -10.15 -0.95 9.78
CA HIS A 15 -8.90 -0.80 10.51
C HIS A 15 -8.72 -1.80 11.67
N ASN A 16 -9.77 -2.04 12.45
CA ASN A 16 -9.71 -2.92 13.61
C ASN A 16 -9.48 -4.37 13.20
N ASN A 17 -10.13 -4.81 12.11
CA ASN A 17 -9.97 -6.16 11.59
C ASN A 17 -8.54 -6.38 11.08
N LEU A 18 -7.99 -5.42 10.32
CA LEU A 18 -6.61 -5.48 9.86
C LEU A 18 -5.60 -5.54 11.02
N THR A 19 -5.75 -4.66 12.01
CA THR A 19 -4.85 -4.61 13.16
C THR A 19 -4.88 -5.93 13.94
N ALA A 20 -6.07 -6.52 14.11
CA ALA A 20 -6.24 -7.79 14.78
C ALA A 20 -5.75 -9.00 13.94
N SER A 21 -5.78 -8.93 12.61
CA SER A 21 -5.17 -9.96 11.75
C SER A 21 -3.64 -9.87 11.82
N LEU A 22 -3.08 -8.66 11.77
CA LEU A 22 -1.62 -8.44 11.84
C LEU A 22 -1.04 -8.83 13.20
N SER A 23 -1.79 -8.73 14.29
CA SER A 23 -1.30 -9.11 15.63
C SER A 23 -1.07 -10.60 15.82
N LYS A 24 -1.64 -11.44 14.95
CA LYS A 24 -1.46 -12.89 14.96
C LYS A 24 -0.25 -13.36 14.12
N VAL A 25 0.38 -12.44 13.40
CA VAL A 25 1.52 -12.76 12.53
C VAL A 25 2.81 -12.72 13.34
N ASN A 26 3.55 -13.83 13.31
CA ASN A 26 4.86 -13.97 13.94
C ASN A 26 5.94 -14.05 12.85
N PRO A 27 6.79 -13.03 12.71
CA PRO A 27 7.86 -13.05 11.72
C PRO A 27 8.83 -14.22 11.92
N ASN A 28 9.18 -14.91 10.84
CA ASN A 28 10.08 -16.06 10.79
C ASN A 28 10.56 -16.32 9.36
N GLY A 29 11.61 -17.13 9.21
CA GLY A 29 12.07 -17.57 7.89
C GLY A 29 12.97 -16.57 7.15
N SER A 30 13.24 -16.87 5.88
CA SER A 30 14.03 -16.04 4.96
C SER A 30 13.19 -14.98 4.24
N THR A 31 13.80 -14.20 3.35
CA THR A 31 13.16 -13.10 2.63
C THR A 31 13.02 -13.42 1.14
N ARG A 32 11.77 -13.39 0.63
CA ARG A 32 11.42 -13.49 -0.81
C ARG A 32 10.86 -12.18 -1.36
N LEU A 33 11.72 -11.18 -1.45
CA LEU A 33 11.32 -9.82 -1.81
C LEU A 33 10.81 -9.72 -3.25
N ARG A 34 11.59 -10.17 -4.26
CA ARG A 34 11.19 -10.09 -5.67
C ARG A 34 9.91 -10.86 -5.95
N ASP A 35 9.78 -12.07 -5.41
CA ASP A 35 8.56 -12.86 -5.60
C ASP A 35 7.33 -12.13 -5.00
N SER A 36 7.50 -11.49 -3.83
CA SER A 36 6.44 -10.72 -3.19
C SER A 36 6.00 -9.55 -4.06
N ILE A 37 6.95 -8.77 -4.58
CA ILE A 37 6.66 -7.63 -5.47
C ILE A 37 5.95 -8.12 -6.74
N THR A 38 6.41 -9.21 -7.35
CA THR A 38 5.73 -9.85 -8.50
C THR A 38 4.28 -10.19 -8.16
N GLY A 39 4.04 -10.83 -7.01
CA GLY A 39 2.69 -11.15 -6.55
C GLY A 39 1.82 -9.92 -6.32
N GLY A 40 2.39 -8.86 -5.73
CA GLY A 40 1.73 -7.58 -5.50
C GLY A 40 1.29 -6.91 -6.80
N ILE A 41 2.19 -6.79 -7.77
CA ILE A 41 1.89 -6.17 -9.06
C ILE A 41 0.88 -7.01 -9.86
N ALA A 42 1.05 -8.34 -9.88
CA ALA A 42 0.08 -9.23 -10.52
C ALA A 42 -1.32 -9.07 -9.91
N THR A 43 -1.39 -8.90 -8.59
CA THR A 43 -2.64 -8.65 -7.88
C THR A 43 -3.25 -7.31 -8.29
N ILE A 44 -2.46 -6.24 -8.38
CA ILE A 44 -2.90 -4.91 -8.83
C ILE A 44 -3.45 -4.98 -10.27
N LEU A 45 -2.73 -5.62 -11.19
CA LEU A 45 -3.16 -5.78 -12.58
C LEU A 45 -4.50 -6.53 -12.67
N LYS A 46 -4.64 -7.62 -11.91
CA LYS A 46 -5.86 -8.42 -11.87
C LYS A 46 -7.04 -7.64 -11.28
N MET A 47 -6.81 -6.92 -10.17
CA MET A 47 -7.80 -6.02 -9.56
C MET A 47 -8.25 -4.94 -10.52
N ASN A 48 -7.31 -4.27 -11.20
CA ASN A 48 -7.62 -3.22 -12.18
C ASN A 48 -8.46 -3.77 -13.33
N GLY A 49 -8.07 -4.94 -13.88
CA GLY A 49 -8.85 -5.62 -14.91
C GLY A 49 -10.27 -5.92 -14.46
N ASP A 50 -10.43 -6.58 -13.31
CA ASP A 50 -11.75 -6.91 -12.76
C ASP A 50 -12.60 -5.66 -12.50
N LEU A 51 -12.02 -4.60 -11.90
CA LEU A 51 -12.74 -3.36 -11.60
C LEU A 51 -13.34 -2.75 -12.87
N ILE A 52 -12.57 -2.72 -13.96
CA ILE A 52 -13.01 -2.16 -15.23
C ILE A 52 -14.04 -3.08 -15.89
N THR A 53 -13.74 -4.38 -16.04
CA THR A 53 -14.57 -5.28 -16.85
C THR A 53 -15.82 -5.78 -16.13
N ASN A 54 -15.72 -6.08 -14.83
CA ASN A 54 -16.77 -6.77 -14.08
C ASN A 54 -17.55 -5.83 -13.17
N TYR A 55 -16.99 -4.66 -12.84
CA TYR A 55 -17.59 -3.71 -11.90
C TYR A 55 -17.83 -2.32 -12.49
N GLY A 56 -17.31 -2.00 -13.68
CA GLY A 56 -17.43 -0.68 -14.31
C GLY A 56 -16.79 0.46 -13.50
N VAL A 57 -15.83 0.15 -12.63
CA VAL A 57 -15.14 1.10 -11.75
C VAL A 57 -13.79 1.47 -12.34
N THR A 58 -13.58 2.76 -12.61
CA THR A 58 -12.36 3.28 -13.27
C THR A 58 -11.64 4.38 -12.49
N ASP A 59 -12.15 4.77 -11.32
CA ASP A 59 -11.70 5.96 -10.57
C ASP A 59 -10.86 5.63 -9.32
N ARG A 60 -10.36 4.39 -9.21
CA ARG A 60 -9.58 3.94 -8.04
C ARG A 60 -8.08 4.05 -8.26
N HIS A 61 -7.39 4.68 -7.31
CA HIS A 61 -5.95 4.81 -7.29
C HIS A 61 -5.32 3.63 -6.52
N PHE A 62 -4.22 3.10 -7.03
CA PHE A 62 -3.41 2.07 -6.40
C PHE A 62 -2.23 2.70 -5.65
N LEU A 63 -2.12 2.38 -4.36
CA LEU A 63 -0.97 2.74 -3.53
C LEU A 63 -0.31 1.44 -3.06
N HIS A 64 0.81 1.09 -3.66
CA HIS A 64 1.55 -0.12 -3.36
C HIS A 64 2.74 0.24 -2.46
N ILE A 65 2.79 -0.33 -1.26
CA ILE A 65 3.79 -0.05 -0.24
C ILE A 65 4.52 -1.35 0.07
N ILE A 66 5.80 -1.41 -0.25
CA ILE A 66 6.69 -2.55 -0.08
C ILE A 66 7.65 -2.24 1.06
N ILE A 67 7.72 -3.10 2.06
CA ILE A 67 8.50 -2.88 3.28
C ILE A 67 9.34 -4.10 3.58
N THR A 68 10.65 -3.91 3.78
CA THR A 68 11.62 -4.97 4.12
C THR A 68 12.79 -4.41 4.93
N ASP A 69 13.47 -5.27 5.69
CA ASP A 69 14.70 -4.93 6.43
C ASP A 69 15.93 -5.73 5.96
N GLY A 70 15.79 -6.57 4.92
CA GLY A 70 16.82 -7.54 4.54
C GLY A 70 16.99 -7.75 3.04
N GLU A 71 18.02 -8.53 2.72
CA GLU A 71 18.37 -8.95 1.35
C GLU A 71 17.37 -9.99 0.83
N ASP A 72 17.14 -9.99 -0.49
CA ASP A 72 16.37 -11.04 -1.13
C ASP A 72 17.17 -12.35 -1.25
N THR A 73 17.03 -13.21 -0.25
CA THR A 73 17.83 -14.44 -0.14
C THR A 73 17.24 -15.65 -0.88
N SER A 74 15.95 -15.65 -1.23
CA SER A 74 15.30 -16.88 -1.70
C SER A 74 14.24 -16.71 -2.78
N SER A 75 14.12 -15.53 -3.41
CA SER A 75 13.21 -15.34 -4.55
C SER A 75 13.62 -16.14 -5.78
N LYS A 76 12.61 -16.61 -6.51
CA LYS A 76 12.77 -17.31 -7.79
C LYS A 76 12.70 -16.38 -8.99
N ASN A 77 11.99 -15.26 -8.86
CA ASN A 77 11.88 -14.26 -9.92
C ASN A 77 13.17 -13.46 -10.04
N SER A 78 13.58 -13.18 -11.27
CA SER A 78 14.71 -12.32 -11.59
C SER A 78 14.31 -10.83 -11.56
N LEU A 79 15.30 -9.94 -11.59
CA LEU A 79 15.03 -8.51 -11.82
C LEU A 79 14.44 -8.25 -13.21
N GLU A 80 14.76 -9.08 -14.19
CA GLU A 80 14.23 -8.97 -15.56
C GLU A 80 12.73 -9.26 -15.58
N ASP A 81 12.30 -10.35 -14.94
CA ASP A 81 10.87 -10.71 -14.81
C ASP A 81 10.07 -9.55 -14.20
N LEU A 82 10.65 -8.91 -13.17
CA LEU A 82 10.03 -7.78 -12.50
C LEU A 82 9.99 -6.53 -13.39
N GLY A 83 11.05 -6.27 -14.15
CA GLY A 83 11.09 -5.17 -15.12
C GLY A 83 10.03 -5.31 -16.21
N GLN A 84 9.83 -6.52 -16.73
CA GLN A 84 8.76 -6.81 -17.68
C GLN A 84 7.37 -6.55 -17.05
N LEU A 85 7.17 -7.00 -15.81
CA LEU A 85 5.90 -6.82 -15.12
C LEU A 85 5.60 -5.35 -14.79
N MET A 86 6.60 -4.57 -14.36
CA MET A 86 6.51 -3.12 -14.15
C MET A 86 6.17 -2.38 -15.44
N ARG A 87 6.72 -2.80 -16.58
CA ARG A 87 6.37 -2.25 -17.90
C ARG A 87 4.91 -2.51 -18.23
N VAL A 88 4.41 -3.73 -18.01
CA VAL A 88 2.99 -4.05 -18.22
C VAL A 88 2.10 -3.22 -17.30
N LEU A 89 2.49 -3.03 -16.05
CA LEU A 89 1.80 -2.18 -15.08
C LEU A 89 1.64 -0.74 -15.60
N GLY A 90 2.74 -0.12 -16.05
CA GLY A 90 2.74 1.23 -16.60
C GLY A 90 1.97 1.40 -17.92
N GLN A 91 1.76 0.31 -18.67
CA GLN A 91 0.91 0.31 -19.87
C GLN A 91 -0.59 0.16 -19.54
N LYS A 92 -0.92 -0.53 -18.45
CA LYS A 92 -2.30 -0.87 -18.09
C LYS A 92 -2.96 0.11 -17.13
N ILE A 93 -2.17 0.83 -16.33
CA ILE A 93 -2.68 1.77 -15.32
C ILE A 93 -2.04 3.14 -15.57
N PRO A 94 -2.85 4.21 -15.71
CA PRO A 94 -2.32 5.56 -15.85
C PRO A 94 -1.39 5.93 -14.69
N LYS A 95 -0.27 6.63 -15.00
CA LYS A 95 0.75 7.00 -14.00
C LYS A 95 0.18 7.77 -12.79
N GLN A 96 -0.89 8.54 -12.98
CA GLN A 96 -1.56 9.31 -11.92
C GLN A 96 -2.40 8.43 -10.97
N MET A 97 -2.69 7.20 -11.39
CA MET A 97 -3.52 6.23 -10.66
C MET A 97 -2.69 5.18 -9.95
N ILE A 98 -1.37 5.20 -10.02
CA ILE A 98 -0.52 4.24 -9.31
C ILE A 98 0.72 4.89 -8.71
N SER A 99 1.06 4.45 -7.51
CA SER A 99 2.30 4.82 -6.82
C SER A 99 2.84 3.60 -6.09
N ASN A 100 4.14 3.34 -6.24
CA ASN A 100 4.89 2.26 -5.62
C ASN A 100 5.90 2.86 -4.65
N HIS A 101 5.90 2.44 -3.39
CA HIS A 101 6.78 2.94 -2.35
C HIS A 101 7.59 1.80 -1.78
N PHE A 102 8.90 1.81 -2.02
CA PHE A 102 9.86 0.85 -1.50
C PHE A 102 10.50 1.42 -0.24
N ILE A 103 10.33 0.75 0.89
CA ILE A 103 10.77 1.21 2.21
C ILE A 103 11.74 0.16 2.78
N GLY A 104 13.02 0.54 2.88
CA GLY A 104 14.04 -0.22 3.59
C GLY A 104 14.12 0.22 5.06
N ILE A 105 13.94 -0.72 5.99
CA ILE A 105 14.01 -0.46 7.44
C ILE A 105 15.40 -0.83 7.96
N ASP A 106 16.02 0.08 8.70
CA ASP A 106 17.33 -0.11 9.36
C ASP A 106 18.46 -0.55 8.39
N MET A 107 18.31 -0.29 7.09
CA MET A 107 19.30 -0.60 6.07
C MET A 107 20.38 0.49 5.97
N ASN A 108 21.63 0.09 5.77
CA ASN A 108 22.69 1.03 5.44
C ASN A 108 22.56 1.47 3.98
N ARG A 109 22.69 2.76 3.68
CA ARG A 109 22.58 3.29 2.32
C ARG A 109 23.55 2.64 1.32
N ASN A 110 24.71 2.19 1.80
CA ASN A 110 25.75 1.58 0.96
C ASN A 110 25.71 0.04 0.97
N SER A 111 24.73 -0.58 1.62
CA SER A 111 24.63 -2.04 1.65
C SER A 111 23.99 -2.60 0.39
N LYS A 112 24.19 -3.91 0.18
CA LYS A 112 23.72 -4.62 -1.01
C LYS A 112 22.20 -4.62 -1.08
N GLU A 113 21.53 -4.82 0.05
CA GLU A 113 20.08 -4.84 0.18
C GLU A 113 19.44 -3.46 -0.14
N ALA A 114 20.08 -2.36 0.27
CA ALA A 114 19.61 -1.02 -0.09
C ALA A 114 19.79 -0.74 -1.58
N ALA A 115 20.90 -1.18 -2.18
CA ALA A 115 21.15 -1.05 -3.61
C ALA A 115 20.15 -1.87 -4.45
N GLU A 116 19.84 -3.09 -4.01
CA GLU A 116 18.82 -3.94 -4.65
C GLU A 116 17.43 -3.28 -4.58
N LEU A 117 17.02 -2.80 -3.41
CA LEU A 117 15.73 -2.13 -3.23
C LEU A 117 15.62 -0.84 -4.06
N LEU A 118 16.73 -0.09 -4.19
CA LEU A 118 16.80 1.06 -5.09
C LEU A 118 16.66 0.64 -6.56
N ALA A 119 17.37 -0.40 -7.00
CA ALA A 119 17.26 -0.92 -8.37
C ALA A 119 15.82 -1.34 -8.70
N LEU A 120 15.15 -2.02 -7.78
CA LEU A 120 13.73 -2.39 -7.89
C LEU A 120 12.83 -1.16 -8.05
N SER A 121 13.11 -0.09 -7.31
CA SER A 121 12.35 1.16 -7.45
C SER A 121 12.54 1.81 -8.82
N ILE A 122 13.77 1.81 -9.35
CA ILE A 122 14.10 2.39 -10.66
C ILE A 122 13.34 1.68 -11.79
N LEU A 123 13.13 0.36 -11.68
CA LEU A 123 12.36 -0.41 -12.67
C LEU A 123 10.90 0.08 -12.82
N GLY A 124 10.31 0.68 -11.78
CA GLY A 124 8.95 1.24 -11.87
C GLY A 124 8.88 2.70 -12.34
N GLY A 125 10.03 3.32 -12.64
CA GLY A 125 10.14 4.68 -13.19
C GLY A 125 9.45 5.75 -12.33
N ASP A 126 8.78 6.71 -12.97
CA ASP A 126 8.16 7.88 -12.32
C ASP A 126 7.02 7.56 -11.34
N THR A 127 6.58 6.29 -11.28
CA THR A 127 5.54 5.84 -10.35
C THR A 127 6.12 5.25 -9.07
N SER A 128 7.44 5.13 -8.97
CA SER A 128 8.13 4.46 -7.87
C SER A 128 8.97 5.42 -7.04
N TYR A 129 8.96 5.19 -5.73
CA TYR A 129 9.67 6.00 -4.76
C TYR A 129 10.45 5.09 -3.80
N PHE A 130 11.71 5.45 -3.55
CA PHE A 130 12.59 4.75 -2.62
C PHE A 130 12.76 5.54 -1.33
N HIS A 131 12.64 4.84 -0.20
CA HIS A 131 12.75 5.41 1.15
C HIS A 131 13.63 4.49 2.00
N LEU A 132 14.54 5.11 2.76
CA LEU A 132 15.23 4.46 3.86
C LEU A 132 14.71 5.06 5.16
N ALA A 133 14.42 4.21 6.13
CA ALA A 133 13.95 4.61 7.45
C ALA A 133 14.64 3.80 8.53
N SER A 134 14.85 4.39 9.70
CA SER A 134 15.05 3.58 10.88
C SER A 134 13.70 3.03 11.35
N SER A 135 13.72 1.95 12.12
CA SER A 135 12.51 1.41 12.76
C SER A 135 11.75 2.48 13.55
N GLN A 136 12.45 3.43 14.17
CA GLN A 136 11.85 4.54 14.92
C GLN A 136 11.20 5.61 14.02
N SER A 137 11.66 5.78 12.77
CA SER A 137 11.22 6.83 11.85
C SER A 137 10.26 6.36 10.75
N ILE A 138 9.83 5.10 10.74
CA ILE A 138 8.85 4.57 9.75
C ILE A 138 7.60 5.45 9.66
N LYS A 139 7.13 5.97 10.80
CA LYS A 139 5.98 6.85 10.89
C LYS A 139 6.12 8.11 10.02
N GLU A 140 7.32 8.67 9.92
CA GLU A 140 7.58 9.86 9.12
C GLU A 140 7.46 9.57 7.62
N ILE A 141 7.94 8.41 7.18
CA ILE A 141 7.77 7.95 5.80
C ILE A 141 6.29 7.77 5.49
N PHE A 142 5.52 7.13 6.36
CA PHE A 142 4.08 7.01 6.16
C PHE A 142 3.36 8.36 6.12
N ASN A 143 3.72 9.31 6.98
CA ASN A 143 3.17 10.67 6.90
C ASN A 143 3.51 11.34 5.55
N ARG A 144 4.74 11.17 5.05
CA ARG A 144 5.17 11.70 3.76
C ARG A 144 4.38 11.07 2.61
N ILE A 145 4.19 9.75 2.62
CA ILE A 145 3.40 9.04 1.62
C ILE A 145 1.96 9.55 1.62
N GLN A 146 1.35 9.68 2.81
CA GLN A 146 -0.03 10.19 2.91
C GLN A 146 -0.15 11.64 2.42
N ALA A 147 0.85 12.48 2.67
CA ALA A 147 0.89 13.85 2.13
C ALA A 147 1.02 13.84 0.60
N GLN A 148 1.95 13.06 0.05
CA GLN A 148 2.19 12.94 -1.40
C GLN A 148 0.97 12.42 -2.15
N CYS A 149 0.24 11.44 -1.61
CA CYS A 149 -0.96 10.91 -2.23
C CYS A 149 -2.20 11.81 -2.04
N GLY A 150 -2.12 12.82 -1.16
CA GLY A 150 -3.24 13.70 -0.81
C GLY A 150 -4.24 13.10 0.20
N ILE A 151 -3.87 12.00 0.87
CA ILE A 151 -4.70 11.32 1.88
C ILE A 151 -4.95 12.25 3.07
N ILE A 152 -3.93 12.98 3.55
CA ILE A 152 -4.08 13.91 4.69
C ILE A 152 -5.06 15.04 4.35
N THR A 153 -4.93 15.63 3.16
CA THR A 153 -5.81 16.71 2.69
C THR A 153 -7.26 16.22 2.63
N GLN A 154 -7.48 15.01 2.11
CA GLN A 154 -8.82 14.41 2.03
C GLN A 154 -9.42 14.11 3.40
N PHE A 155 -8.62 13.53 4.31
CA PHE A 155 -9.04 13.25 5.68
C PHE A 155 -9.49 14.54 6.40
N ASN A 156 -8.70 15.61 6.31
CA ASN A 156 -9.02 16.89 6.91
C ASN A 156 -10.27 17.53 6.27
N LEU A 157 -10.41 17.46 4.94
CA LEU A 157 -11.61 17.94 4.25
C LEU A 157 -12.87 17.19 4.67
N GLN A 158 -12.80 15.86 4.81
CA GLN A 158 -13.92 15.06 5.27
C GLN A 158 -14.32 15.41 6.70
N ALA A 159 -13.35 15.60 7.60
CA ALA A 159 -13.61 16.03 8.98
C ALA A 159 -14.28 17.43 9.03
N LEU A 160 -13.84 18.37 8.18
CA LEU A 160 -14.48 19.68 8.05
C LEU A 160 -15.92 19.58 7.51
N LEU A 161 -16.15 18.76 6.48
CA LEU A 161 -17.47 18.54 5.91
C LEU A 161 -18.45 17.94 6.93
N THR A 162 -17.99 16.99 7.74
CA THR A 162 -18.81 16.38 8.80
C THR A 162 -19.16 17.37 9.91
N ASN A 163 -18.21 18.24 10.30
CA ASN A 163 -18.40 19.18 11.39
C ASN A 163 -19.16 20.46 10.98
N ASN A 164 -19.03 20.90 9.72
CA ASN A 164 -19.57 22.18 9.22
C ASN A 164 -20.59 22.01 8.09
N ALA A 165 -21.28 20.87 8.01
CA ALA A 165 -22.23 20.54 6.94
C ALA A 165 -23.29 21.64 6.67
N GLY A 166 -23.69 22.41 7.70
CA GLY A 166 -24.61 23.54 7.56
C GLY A 166 -24.00 24.79 6.91
N PHE A 167 -22.72 25.08 7.17
CA PHE A 167 -22.02 26.27 6.66
C PHE A 167 -21.59 26.10 5.19
N LEU A 168 -21.16 24.90 4.80
CA LEU A 168 -20.74 24.61 3.42
C LEU A 168 -21.92 24.62 2.44
N ARG A 169 -23.10 24.14 2.84
CA ARG A 169 -24.33 24.25 2.04
C ARG A 169 -24.75 25.70 1.77
N TYR A 170 -24.40 26.64 2.67
CA TYR A 170 -24.65 28.06 2.49
C TYR A 170 -23.66 28.69 1.49
N GLN A 171 -22.39 28.29 1.51
CA GLN A 171 -21.39 28.72 0.53
C GLN A 171 -21.58 28.12 -0.87
N GLU A 172 -22.07 26.88 -0.97
CA GLU A 172 -22.41 26.23 -2.25
C GLU A 172 -23.45 27.01 -3.06
N ARG A 173 -24.31 27.80 -2.39
CA ARG A 173 -25.27 28.69 -3.07
C ARG A 173 -24.66 29.97 -3.63
N GLN A 174 -23.45 30.37 -3.22
CA GLN A 174 -22.88 31.67 -3.55
C GLN A 174 -21.57 31.65 -4.34
N ARG A 175 -20.85 30.53 -4.45
CA ARG A 175 -19.61 30.47 -5.24
C ARG A 175 -19.52 29.18 -6.06
N GLY A 176 -19.11 29.35 -7.31
CA GLY A 176 -18.94 28.28 -8.30
C GLY A 176 -18.25 27.04 -7.72
N PHE A 177 -18.84 25.89 -8.04
CA PHE A 177 -18.53 24.56 -7.54
C PHE A 177 -17.02 24.30 -7.35
N ILE A 178 -16.55 24.27 -6.10
CA ILE A 178 -15.32 23.54 -5.78
C ILE A 178 -15.70 22.07 -5.81
N ASN A 179 -15.53 21.42 -6.96
CA ASN A 179 -15.78 19.99 -7.10
C ASN A 179 -14.61 19.22 -6.46
N LEU A 180 -14.64 19.09 -5.13
CA LEU A 180 -13.66 18.31 -4.36
C LEU A 180 -13.89 16.82 -4.61
N SER A 181 -13.23 16.25 -5.62
CA SER A 181 -13.27 14.79 -5.82
C SER A 181 -12.36 14.10 -4.80
N VAL A 182 -12.98 13.30 -3.93
CA VAL A 182 -12.25 12.42 -3.01
C VAL A 182 -11.73 11.23 -3.81
N LYS A 183 -10.41 11.04 -3.84
CA LYS A 183 -9.79 9.88 -4.47
C LYS A 183 -10.13 8.63 -3.65
N LYS A 184 -10.40 7.53 -4.35
CA LYS A 184 -10.65 6.22 -3.73
C LYS A 184 -9.39 5.38 -3.90
N PHE A 185 -8.79 4.93 -2.81
CA PHE A 185 -7.56 4.16 -2.82
C PHE A 185 -7.82 2.66 -2.69
N ILE A 186 -6.97 1.88 -3.34
CA ILE A 186 -6.67 0.50 -2.98
C ILE A 186 -5.21 0.51 -2.53
N VAL A 187 -4.99 0.30 -1.24
CA VAL A 187 -3.65 0.26 -0.64
C VAL A 187 -3.20 -1.18 -0.54
N ILE A 188 -2.08 -1.53 -1.16
CA ILE A 188 -1.50 -2.87 -1.12
C ILE A 188 -0.23 -2.80 -0.30
N PHE A 189 -0.18 -3.50 0.82
CA PHE A 189 1.03 -3.64 1.62
C PHE A 189 1.70 -4.97 1.32
N ASN A 190 2.96 -4.92 0.89
CA ASN A 190 3.84 -6.06 0.86
C ASN A 190 4.74 -5.97 2.08
N LEU A 191 4.52 -6.83 3.07
CA LEU A 191 5.18 -6.77 4.36
C LEU A 191 6.12 -7.95 4.56
N ASP A 192 7.39 -7.62 4.77
CA ASP A 192 8.39 -8.59 5.18
C ASP A 192 8.06 -9.10 6.58
N ILE A 193 7.95 -10.42 6.69
CA ILE A 193 7.73 -11.15 7.93
C ILE A 193 8.83 -12.21 8.13
N SER A 194 10.03 -11.97 7.60
CA SER A 194 11.23 -12.75 7.87
C SER A 194 11.67 -12.66 9.34
N GLY A 195 12.59 -13.54 9.76
CA GLY A 195 13.06 -13.56 11.15
C GLY A 195 13.68 -12.24 11.63
N SER A 196 14.32 -11.47 10.74
CA SER A 196 14.94 -10.17 11.05
C SER A 196 13.92 -9.09 11.44
N MET A 197 12.69 -9.21 10.95
CA MET A 197 11.60 -8.30 11.28
C MET A 197 10.99 -8.52 12.67
N SER A 198 11.36 -9.60 13.37
CA SER A 198 10.75 -9.98 14.65
C SER A 198 10.94 -8.94 15.79
N GLY A 199 10.11 -9.05 16.83
CA GLY A 199 10.23 -8.23 18.03
C GLY A 199 9.85 -6.75 17.80
N PRO A 200 10.67 -5.78 18.28
CA PRO A 200 10.33 -4.35 18.23
C PRO A 200 10.05 -3.81 16.83
N ARG A 201 10.77 -4.30 15.80
CA ARG A 201 10.58 -3.85 14.40
C ARG A 201 9.16 -4.14 13.92
N TRP A 202 8.72 -5.38 14.04
CA TRP A 202 7.35 -5.78 13.68
C TRP A 202 6.29 -5.04 14.48
N ASN A 203 6.49 -4.88 15.80
CA ASN A 203 5.55 -4.16 16.66
C ASN A 203 5.39 -2.69 16.23
N GLN A 204 6.50 -2.05 15.88
CA GLN A 204 6.51 -0.68 15.41
C GLN A 204 5.87 -0.55 14.02
N LEU A 205 6.18 -1.47 13.10
CA LEU A 205 5.58 -1.52 11.77
C LEU A 205 4.06 -1.69 11.86
N ARG A 206 3.57 -2.62 12.69
CA ARG A 206 2.12 -2.81 12.93
C ARG A 206 1.46 -1.55 13.45
N THR A 207 2.07 -0.89 14.43
CA THR A 207 1.58 0.39 14.97
C THR A 207 1.53 1.47 13.89
N CYS A 208 2.54 1.55 13.02
CA CYS A 208 2.59 2.52 11.93
C CYS A 208 1.51 2.23 10.86
N ILE A 209 1.30 0.97 10.47
CA ILE A 209 0.24 0.58 9.52
C ILE A 209 -1.14 0.86 10.12
N SER A 210 -1.31 0.58 11.41
CA SER A 210 -2.50 0.91 12.16
C SER A 210 -2.78 2.42 12.06
N GLN A 211 -1.85 3.29 12.41
CA GLN A 211 -2.00 4.75 12.30
C GLN A 211 -2.22 5.23 10.86
N PHE A 212 -1.55 4.61 9.88
CA PHE A 212 -1.74 4.92 8.46
C PHE A 212 -3.18 4.67 8.04
N THR A 213 -3.72 3.50 8.39
CA THR A 213 -5.05 3.06 7.93
C THR A 213 -6.20 3.76 8.64
N GLN A 214 -5.99 4.36 9.82
CA GLN A 214 -6.98 5.21 10.49
C GLN A 214 -7.32 6.48 9.71
N ARG A 215 -6.44 6.93 8.81
CA ARG A 215 -6.64 8.13 7.98
C ARG A 215 -7.26 7.81 6.62
N LEU A 216 -7.52 6.54 6.32
CA LEU A 216 -8.23 6.12 5.12
C LEU A 216 -9.74 6.28 5.32
N THR A 217 -10.45 6.54 4.22
CA THR A 217 -11.91 6.67 4.19
C THR A 217 -12.58 5.29 4.11
N GLN A 218 -13.89 5.24 4.36
CA GLN A 218 -14.67 3.99 4.24
C GLN A 218 -14.73 3.42 2.81
N GLN A 219 -14.37 4.23 1.80
CA GLN A 219 -14.34 3.81 0.40
C GLN A 219 -13.00 3.20 -0.01
N ASP A 220 -11.97 3.40 0.81
CA ASP A 220 -10.64 2.86 0.58
C ASP A 220 -10.59 1.38 0.96
N LEU A 221 -9.78 0.63 0.22
CA LEU A 221 -9.61 -0.81 0.41
C LEU A 221 -8.15 -1.10 0.70
N ILE A 222 -7.89 -2.11 1.53
CA ILE A 222 -6.53 -2.51 1.88
C ILE A 222 -6.35 -3.98 1.55
N ALA A 223 -5.28 -4.30 0.83
CA ALA A 223 -4.77 -5.65 0.67
C ALA A 223 -3.45 -5.76 1.42
N VAL A 224 -3.18 -6.92 2.02
CA VAL A 224 -1.89 -7.17 2.66
C VAL A 224 -1.35 -8.50 2.16
N ILE A 225 -0.12 -8.47 1.68
CA ILE A 225 0.65 -9.60 1.20
C ILE A 225 1.84 -9.73 2.16
N LEU A 226 1.86 -10.81 2.92
CA LEU A 226 2.96 -11.13 3.82
C LEU A 226 3.98 -11.97 3.06
N PHE A 227 5.26 -11.71 3.27
CA PHE A 227 6.31 -12.51 2.66
C PHE A 227 7.45 -12.86 3.61
N ASN A 228 7.86 -14.11 3.54
CA ASN A 228 9.09 -14.66 4.09
C ASN A 228 9.60 -15.76 3.12
N ASP A 229 9.83 -16.99 3.59
CA ASP A 229 9.98 -18.18 2.75
C ASP A 229 8.76 -18.48 1.85
N LYS A 230 7.63 -17.83 2.10
CA LYS A 230 6.38 -17.98 1.33
C LYS A 230 5.71 -16.62 1.16
N ILE A 231 4.85 -16.51 0.16
CA ILE A 231 4.01 -15.34 -0.06
C ILE A 231 2.59 -15.72 0.29
N THR A 232 2.00 -14.99 1.24
CA THR A 232 0.66 -15.29 1.75
C THR A 232 -0.17 -14.02 1.79
N PRO A 233 -1.30 -13.94 1.07
CA PRO A 233 -2.23 -12.85 1.25
C PRO A 233 -2.90 -12.97 2.63
N LEU A 234 -2.83 -11.92 3.44
CA LEU A 234 -3.52 -11.87 4.72
C LEU A 234 -5.01 -11.64 4.48
N GLN A 235 -5.84 -12.47 5.10
CA GLN A 235 -7.29 -12.40 4.96
C GLN A 235 -7.96 -11.69 6.15
N PRO A 236 -9.10 -11.01 5.94
CA PRO A 236 -9.92 -10.50 7.02
C PRO A 236 -10.42 -11.64 7.90
N MET A 237 -10.50 -11.40 9.20
CA MET A 237 -11.19 -12.33 10.10
C MET A 237 -12.69 -12.18 9.90
N TYR A 238 -13.33 -13.19 9.33
CA TYR A 238 -14.77 -13.30 9.33
C TYR A 238 -15.18 -13.88 10.69
N ALA A 239 -15.97 -13.11 11.45
CA ALA A 239 -16.70 -13.61 12.60
C ALA A 239 -17.97 -14.31 12.13
#